data_AF-A0A5B0W9K1-F1
#
_entry.id   AF-A0A5B0W9K1-F1
#
_cell.length_a   1.000
_cell.length_b   1.000
_cell.length_c   1.000
_cell.angle_alpha   90.00
_cell.angle_beta   90.00
_cell.angle_gamma   90.00
#
_symmetry.space_group_name_H-M   'P 1'
#
loop_
_entity.id
_entity.type
_entity.pdbx_description
1 polymer ?
#
loop_
_entity_poly.entity_id
_entity_poly.type
_entity_poly.pdbx_seq_one_letter_code
_entity_poly.pdbx_strand_id
1 'polypeptide(L)'
;MILLKPAKFPKDPTLRAMLRNWARGFLVNEAAVNRVVERTINVACDDPEIFNGANMNDALFALLHRHALDEIHPTIARHSETEMSILPQLDDIQHQALW
;
A
#
# COMPACT_ATOMS: atom_id res chain seq x y z
N MET A 1 -9.31 -23.35 11.61
CA MET A 1 -8.78 -22.03 11.23
C MET A 1 -8.95 -21.11 12.42
N ILE A 2 -7.86 -20.76 13.10
CA ILE A 2 -7.91 -19.83 14.23
C ILE A 2 -7.98 -18.43 13.62
N LEU A 3 -9.14 -17.80 13.68
CA LEU A 3 -9.28 -16.37 13.37
C LEU A 3 -8.57 -15.61 14.50
N LEU A 4 -7.27 -15.40 14.33
CA LEU A 4 -6.47 -14.54 15.21
C LEU A 4 -7.13 -13.16 15.17
N LYS A 5 -7.78 -12.82 16.28
CA LYS A 5 -8.29 -11.47 16.53
C LYS A 5 -7.09 -10.53 16.32
N PRO A 6 -7.18 -9.51 15.46
CA PRO A 6 -6.07 -8.59 15.27
C PRO A 6 -5.72 -8.06 16.65
N ALA A 7 -4.47 -8.27 17.06
CA ALA A 7 -4.00 -7.77 18.34
C ALA A 7 -4.39 -6.29 18.40
N LYS A 8 -5.06 -5.84 19.47
CA LYS A 8 -5.23 -4.41 19.69
C LYS A 8 -3.82 -3.87 19.91
N PHE A 9 -3.20 -3.45 18.81
CA PHE A 9 -1.81 -3.05 18.77
C PHE A 9 -1.59 -1.93 19.78
N PRO A 10 -0.47 -1.95 20.52
CA PRO A 10 -0.12 -0.82 21.35
C PRO A 10 -0.01 0.38 20.40
N LYS A 11 -0.99 1.27 20.48
CA LYS A 11 -0.96 2.58 19.84
C LYS A 11 0.05 3.41 20.61
N ASP A 12 1.33 3.04 20.52
CA ASP A 12 2.39 3.82 21.14
C ASP A 12 2.33 5.22 20.50
N PRO A 13 1.91 6.24 21.26
CA PRO A 13 1.80 7.58 20.72
C PRO A 13 3.17 8.10 20.26
N THR A 14 4.26 7.57 20.84
CA THR A 14 5.65 7.97 20.55
C THR A 14 6.07 7.50 19.16
N LEU A 15 5.98 6.20 18.88
CA LEU A 15 6.26 5.64 17.56
C LEU A 15 5.44 6.32 16.46
N ARG A 16 4.14 6.48 16.69
CA ARG A 16 3.24 7.14 15.73
C ARG A 16 3.64 8.58 15.47
N ALA A 17 3.97 9.35 16.51
CA ALA A 17 4.42 10.73 16.35
C ALA A 17 5.75 10.80 15.58
N MET A 18 6.69 9.89 15.86
CA MET A 18 7.96 9.78 15.16
C MET A 18 7.76 9.52 13.66
N LEU A 19 6.96 8.50 13.31
CA LEU A 19 6.67 8.17 11.91
C LEU A 19 5.96 9.31 11.18
N ARG A 20 5.05 10.03 11.83
CA ARG A 20 4.42 11.23 11.25
C ARG A 20 5.42 12.33 10.95
N ASN A 21 6.31 12.64 11.90
CA ASN A 21 7.32 13.67 11.70
C ASN A 21 8.25 13.34 10.53
N TRP A 22 8.59 12.07 10.37
CA TRP A 22 9.40 11.62 9.25
C TRP A 22 8.64 11.68 7.92
N ALA A 23 7.40 11.19 7.88
CA ALA A 23 6.55 11.21 6.69
C ALA A 23 6.26 12.63 6.18
N ARG A 24 6.17 13.62 7.07
CA ARG A 24 6.05 15.05 6.71
C ARG A 24 7.24 15.60 5.93
N GLY A 25 8.41 14.96 6.01
CA GLY A 25 9.56 15.29 5.16
C GLY A 25 9.31 15.00 3.68
N PHE A 26 8.36 14.11 3.36
CA PHE A 26 8.05 13.68 2.00
C PHE A 26 6.67 14.15 1.51
N LEU A 27 5.72 14.32 2.43
CA LEU A 27 4.31 14.55 2.12
C LEU A 27 3.81 15.85 2.75
N VAL A 28 3.20 16.71 1.94
CA VAL A 28 2.61 17.98 2.41
C VAL A 28 1.19 17.79 2.96
N ASN A 29 0.47 16.78 2.48
CA ASN A 29 -0.92 16.54 2.86
C ASN A 29 -1.01 15.67 4.13
N GLU A 30 -1.58 16.20 5.22
CA GLU A 30 -1.76 15.47 6.48
C GLU A 30 -2.63 14.21 6.34
N ALA A 31 -3.56 14.17 5.39
CA ALA A 31 -4.33 12.95 5.11
C ALA A 31 -3.44 11.86 4.50
N ALA A 32 -2.51 12.24 3.61
CA ALA A 32 -1.53 11.33 3.01
C ALA A 32 -0.52 10.83 4.07
N VAL A 33 -0.02 11.75 4.91
CA VAL A 33 0.82 11.41 6.07
C VAL A 33 0.15 10.37 6.96
N ASN A 34 -1.13 10.59 7.32
CA ASN A 34 -1.86 9.63 8.15
C ASN A 34 -2.03 8.27 7.46
N ARG A 35 -2.39 8.23 6.17
CA ARG A 35 -2.51 6.97 5.42
C ARG A 35 -1.20 6.18 5.41
N VAL A 36 -0.09 6.85 5.11
CA VAL A 36 1.24 6.23 5.07
C VAL A 36 1.64 5.69 6.43
N VAL A 37 1.45 6.46 7.51
CA VAL A 37 1.79 6.00 8.87
C VAL A 37 0.93 4.81 9.30
N GLU A 38 -0.38 4.86 9.09
CA GLU A 38 -1.28 3.73 9.41
C GLU A 38 -0.89 2.48 8.59
N ARG A 39 -0.62 2.64 7.29
CA ARG A 39 -0.22 1.53 6.42
C ARG A 39 1.10 0.89 6.88
N THR A 40 2.10 1.71 7.23
CA THR A 40 3.39 1.21 7.75
C THR A 40 3.19 0.41 9.03
N ILE A 41 2.40 0.92 9.99
CA ILE A 41 2.14 0.22 11.25
C ILE A 41 1.41 -1.10 10.99
N ASN A 42 0.39 -1.09 10.13
CA ASN A 42 -0.37 -2.30 9.83
C ASN A 42 0.51 -3.37 9.16
N VAL A 43 1.29 -3.02 8.14
CA VAL A 43 2.20 -3.96 7.46
C VAL A 43 3.26 -4.50 8.42
N ALA A 44 3.86 -3.64 9.25
CA ALA A 44 4.84 -4.06 10.25
C ALA A 44 4.26 -5.04 11.29
N CYS A 45 2.97 -4.91 11.57
CA CYS A 45 2.26 -5.78 12.50
C CYS A 45 1.81 -7.10 11.87
N ASP A 46 1.35 -7.05 10.62
CA ASP A 46 0.84 -8.21 9.88
C ASP A 46 1.98 -9.14 9.42
N ASP A 47 3.14 -8.58 9.11
CA ASP A 47 4.32 -9.31 8.67
C ASP A 47 5.56 -8.89 9.49
N PRO A 48 5.79 -9.49 10.67
CA PRO A 48 6.98 -9.20 11.46
C PRO A 48 8.27 -9.74 10.82
N GLU A 49 8.19 -10.63 9.82
CA GLU A 49 9.37 -11.19 9.17
C GLU A 49 10.14 -10.15 8.34
N ILE A 50 9.51 -9.02 8.00
CA ILE A 50 10.19 -7.88 7.36
C ILE A 50 11.33 -7.32 8.21
N PHE A 51 11.33 -7.62 9.52
CA PHE A 51 12.37 -7.22 10.46
C PHE A 51 13.43 -8.31 10.69
N ASN A 52 13.29 -9.50 10.09
CA ASN A 52 14.24 -10.58 10.28
C ASN A 52 15.60 -10.25 9.64
N GLY A 53 16.64 -10.17 10.46
CA GLY A 53 18.02 -9.94 10.03
C GLY A 53 18.38 -8.49 9.70
N ALA A 54 17.41 -7.58 9.67
CA ALA A 54 17.64 -6.14 9.53
C ALA A 54 17.54 -5.43 10.89
N ASN A 55 18.22 -4.29 11.04
CA ASN A 55 17.92 -3.40 12.16
C ASN A 55 16.45 -2.95 12.04
N MET A 56 15.66 -3.24 13.07
CA MET A 56 14.21 -3.00 13.09
C MET A 56 13.84 -1.55 12.72
N ASN A 57 14.65 -0.57 13.16
CA ASN A 57 14.41 0.83 12.83
C ASN A 57 14.65 1.11 11.34
N ASP A 58 15.73 0.58 10.77
CA ASP A 58 16.08 0.80 9.38
C ASP A 58 15.04 0.19 8.44
N ALA A 59 14.59 -1.03 8.73
CA ALA A 59 13.52 -1.69 8.00
C ALA A 59 12.19 -0.93 8.11
N LEU A 60 11.87 -0.40 9.30
CA LEU A 60 10.66 0.38 9.51
C LEU A 60 10.68 1.70 8.73
N PHE A 61 11.80 2.42 8.73
CA PHE A 61 11.95 3.67 7.98
C PHE A 61 12.00 3.44 6.47
N ALA A 62 12.62 2.34 6.02
CA ALA A 62 12.59 1.95 4.61
C ALA A 62 11.16 1.63 4.14
N LEU A 63 10.38 0.92 4.96
CA LEU A 63 8.97 0.66 4.68
C LEU A 63 8.15 1.95 4.60
N LEU A 64 8.35 2.86 5.56
CA LEU A 64 7.68 4.17 5.59
C LEU A 64 8.01 4.99 4.33
N HIS A 65 9.29 5.02 3.93
CA HIS A 65 9.73 5.73 2.74
C HIS A 65 9.08 5.16 1.47
N ARG A 66 9.03 3.82 1.33
CA ARG A 66 8.35 3.17 0.21
C ARG A 66 6.88 3.57 0.13
N HIS A 67 6.17 3.56 1.26
CA HIS A 67 4.77 3.98 1.29
C HIS A 67 4.57 5.46 0.96
N ALA A 68 5.50 6.33 1.38
CA ALA A 68 5.47 7.73 0.96
C ALA A 68 5.67 7.88 -0.54
N LEU A 69 6.57 7.11 -1.15
CA LEU A 69 6.78 7.11 -2.60
C LEU A 69 5.56 6.59 -3.37
N ASP A 70 4.93 5.51 -2.88
CA ASP A 70 3.66 4.98 -3.45
C ASP A 70 2.54 6.03 -3.40
N GLU A 71 2.49 6.83 -2.33
CA GLU A 71 1.49 7.87 -2.14
C GLU A 71 1.73 9.08 -3.05
N ILE A 72 3.00 9.40 -3.36
CA ILE A 72 3.40 10.46 -4.30
C ILE A 72 3.16 10.02 -5.76
N HIS A 73 3.41 8.75 -6.07
CA HIS A 73 3.19 8.16 -7.38
C HIS A 73 2.00 7.20 -7.35
N PRO A 74 0.74 7.70 -7.43
CA PRO A 74 -0.46 6.86 -7.41
C PRO A 74 -0.58 5.88 -8.61
N THR A 75 0.38 5.88 -9.54
CA THR A 75 0.21 5.32 -10.88
C THR A 75 1.36 4.40 -11.29
N ILE A 76 1.42 3.17 -10.77
CA ILE A 76 1.93 1.99 -11.52
C ILE A 76 1.14 0.69 -11.21
N ALA A 77 0.40 0.59 -10.09
CA ALA A 77 -0.30 -0.67 -9.74
C ALA A 77 -1.78 -0.75 -10.13
N ARG A 78 -2.43 0.34 -10.56
CA ARG A 78 -3.87 0.35 -10.88
C ARG A 78 -4.22 0.29 -12.37
N HIS A 79 -3.25 0.32 -13.28
CA HIS A 79 -3.52 0.22 -14.73
C HIS A 79 -3.38 -1.21 -15.27
N SER A 80 -2.67 -2.11 -14.59
CA SER A 80 -2.51 -3.49 -15.07
C SER A 80 -3.78 -4.35 -15.02
N GLU A 81 -4.82 -3.93 -14.27
CA GLU A 81 -6.11 -4.63 -14.24
C GLU A 81 -7.16 -4.02 -15.18
N THR A 82 -6.98 -2.78 -15.67
CA THR A 82 -7.97 -2.13 -16.55
C THR A 82 -7.57 -2.16 -18.02
N GLU A 83 -6.28 -2.26 -18.36
CA GLU A 83 -5.81 -2.42 -19.75
C GLU A 83 -5.91 -3.85 -20.31
N MET A 84 -6.38 -4.82 -19.51
CA MET A 84 -6.71 -6.17 -20.02
C MET A 84 -8.20 -6.32 -20.38
N SER A 85 -9.01 -5.27 -20.18
CA SER A 85 -10.47 -5.30 -20.40
C SER A 85 -10.92 -4.54 -21.65
N ILE A 86 -9.99 -3.91 -22.39
CA ILE A 86 -10.33 -3.10 -23.56
C ILE A 86 -9.37 -3.46 -24.70
N LEU A 87 -9.80 -4.42 -25.54
CA LEU A 87 -9.53 -4.64 -26.98
C LEU A 87 -9.49 -6.17 -27.30
N PRO A 88 -10.22 -6.68 -28.31
CA PRO A 88 -11.56 -6.33 -28.76
C PRO A 88 -12.48 -7.58 -28.84
N GLN A 89 -13.67 -7.53 -28.23
CA GLN A 89 -14.78 -8.45 -28.55
C GLN A 89 -15.40 -8.06 -29.90
N LEU A 90 -14.57 -8.01 -30.94
CA LEU A 90 -14.94 -7.71 -32.32
C LEU A 90 -14.87 -9.01 -33.15
N ASP A 91 -15.43 -10.09 -32.62
CA ASP A 91 -15.67 -11.34 -33.36
C ASP A 91 -17.17 -11.66 -33.51
N ASP A 92 -18.07 -10.84 -32.97
CA ASP A 92 -19.52 -11.06 -33.04
C ASP A 92 -20.24 -10.28 -34.16
N ILE A 93 -19.50 -9.67 -35.10
CA ILE A 93 -20.10 -8.97 -36.26
C ILE A 93 -19.63 -9.60 -37.58
N GLN A 94 -19.66 -10.93 -37.73
CA GLN A 94 -19.59 -11.56 -39.07
C GLN A 94 -20.60 -12.69 -39.34
N HIS A 95 -21.52 -13.01 -38.42
CA HIS A 95 -22.46 -14.13 -38.62
C HIS A 95 -23.94 -13.78 -38.90
N GLN A 96 -24.29 -12.53 -39.21
CA GLN A 96 -25.69 -12.15 -39.53
C GLN A 96 -25.95 -11.54 -40.92
N ALA A 97 -25.05 -11.70 -41.89
CA ALA A 97 -25.31 -11.30 -43.28
C ALA A 97 -25.00 -12.42 -44.28
N LEU A 98 -25.75 -13.53 -44.17
CA LEU A 98 -25.89 -14.52 -45.24
C LEU A 98 -27.35 -15.00 -45.27
N TRP A 99 -28.25 -14.12 -45.73
CA TRP A 99 -29.50 -14.46 -46.41
C TRP A 99 -29.79 -13.36 -47.43
#